data_AF-A0ABD3S1X2-F1
#
_entry.id   AF-A0ABD3S1X2-F1
#
_cell.length_a   1.000
_cell.length_b   1.000
_cell.length_c   1.000
_cell.angle_alpha   90.00
_cell.angle_beta   90.00
_cell.angle_gamma   90.00
#
_symmetry.space_group_name_H-M   'P 1'
#
loop_
_entity.id
_entity.type
_entity.pdbx_description
1 polymer ?
#
loop_
_entity_poly.entity_id
_entity_poly.type
_entity_poly.pdbx_seq_one_letter_code
_entity_poly.pdbx_strand_id
1 'polypeptide(L)'
;MGRLKAKSDYEELRKARISENQARLASLGLQKTISELRSLTSSPKSDKTHVRKYCKADYSSTPLRRSSRLIGKPPSSQGELSYLEYSDGGENGKENGVLVRGKRFLRRRQISPETLARRCQSKGRGSLYDPVYGICCHFCRQKKLCGEEDCKRCSNLDMDQPCVGKTDCSICHSSNGILCRACLKVRYGEEMEEVRANKEWICPHCMEDKGINPYWICNSSLCLKKRKMVPTGIAIFRAREMGFKSVAHQLMDKLEQAAADKNKRRCTDTPSLVNKNIV
;
A
#
# COMPACT_ATOMS: atom_id res chain seq x y z
N MET A 1 38.25 -0.72 -36.66
CA MET A 1 37.52 -1.96 -36.99
C MET A 1 36.72 -2.41 -35.76
N GLY A 2 35.43 -2.05 -35.68
CA GLY A 2 34.59 -2.32 -34.50
C GLY A 2 34.11 -3.78 -34.45
N ARG A 3 34.28 -4.45 -33.30
CA ARG A 3 33.79 -5.81 -33.07
C ARG A 3 32.26 -5.82 -32.99
N LEU A 4 31.62 -6.47 -33.97
CA LEU A 4 30.20 -6.83 -33.91
C LEU A 4 30.00 -7.79 -32.73
N LYS A 5 29.28 -7.34 -31.71
CA LYS A 5 28.95 -8.16 -30.54
C LYS A 5 27.88 -9.17 -30.97
N ALA A 6 28.25 -10.45 -31.04
CA ALA A 6 27.31 -11.52 -31.35
C ALA A 6 26.10 -11.46 -30.41
N LYS A 7 24.89 -11.60 -30.97
CA LYS A 7 23.64 -11.63 -30.20
C LYS A 7 23.68 -12.90 -29.35
N SER A 8 23.58 -12.79 -28.04
CA SER A 8 23.53 -13.97 -27.15
C SER A 8 22.28 -14.79 -27.47
N ASP A 9 22.37 -16.12 -27.48
CA ASP A 9 21.27 -17.08 -27.72
C ASP A 9 19.96 -16.73 -26.99
N TYR A 10 20.07 -16.13 -25.80
CA TYR A 10 18.92 -15.64 -25.04
C TYR A 10 18.10 -14.52 -25.74
N GLU A 11 18.76 -13.59 -26.42
CA GLU A 11 18.10 -12.48 -27.13
C GLU A 11 17.35 -12.98 -28.37
N GLU A 12 17.81 -14.08 -28.96
CA GLU A 12 17.14 -14.74 -30.09
C GLU A 12 15.87 -15.46 -29.61
N LEU A 13 15.97 -16.24 -28.52
CA LEU A 13 14.82 -16.86 -27.86
C LEU A 13 13.80 -15.82 -27.36
N ARG A 14 14.27 -14.65 -26.92
CA ARG A 14 13.39 -13.54 -26.52
C ARG A 14 12.64 -12.97 -27.72
N LYS A 15 13.32 -12.75 -28.85
CA LYS A 15 12.68 -12.25 -30.08
C LYS A 15 11.69 -13.25 -30.66
N ALA A 16 12.04 -14.53 -30.69
CA ALA A 16 11.14 -15.60 -31.14
C ALA A 16 9.83 -15.64 -30.33
N ARG A 17 9.92 -15.52 -28.99
CA ARG A 17 8.73 -15.44 -28.13
C ARG A 17 7.91 -14.16 -28.36
N ILE A 18 8.56 -13.03 -28.63
CA ILE A 18 7.86 -11.78 -28.96
C ILE A 18 7.10 -11.93 -30.27
N SER A 19 7.72 -12.49 -31.31
CA SER A 19 7.07 -12.70 -32.61
C SER A 19 5.92 -13.70 -32.53
N GLU A 20 6.07 -14.77 -31.76
CA GLU A 20 4.99 -15.76 -31.53
C GLU A 20 3.78 -15.11 -30.85
N ASN A 21 4.02 -14.30 -29.81
CA ASN A 21 2.94 -13.57 -29.13
C ASN A 21 2.29 -12.52 -30.04
N GLN A 22 3.06 -11.84 -30.88
CA GLN A 22 2.52 -10.90 -31.88
C GLN A 22 1.62 -11.63 -32.89
N ALA A 23 2.02 -12.81 -33.36
CA ALA A 23 1.22 -13.64 -34.27
C ALA A 23 -0.09 -14.10 -33.60
N ARG A 24 -0.04 -14.53 -32.33
CA ARG A 24 -1.25 -14.86 -31.55
C ARG A 24 -2.20 -13.67 -31.39
N LEU A 25 -1.67 -12.48 -31.11
CA LEU A 25 -2.49 -11.28 -31.00
C LEU A 25 -3.13 -10.89 -32.35
N ALA A 26 -2.43 -11.13 -33.45
CA ALA A 26 -2.95 -10.90 -34.79
C ALA A 26 -4.03 -11.92 -35.17
N SER A 27 -3.85 -13.22 -34.87
CA SER A 27 -4.86 -14.25 -35.13
C SER A 27 -6.14 -14.04 -34.34
N LEU A 28 -6.04 -13.46 -33.14
CA LEU A 28 -7.19 -13.08 -32.32
C LEU A 28 -7.86 -11.77 -32.77
N GLY A 29 -7.37 -11.12 -33.83
CA GLY A 29 -7.98 -9.91 -34.40
C GLY A 29 -7.91 -8.66 -33.51
N LEU A 30 -7.17 -8.71 -32.39
CA LEU A 30 -7.16 -7.65 -31.37
C LEU A 30 -6.60 -6.32 -31.89
N GLN A 31 -5.74 -6.34 -32.91
CA GLN A 31 -5.21 -5.11 -33.51
C GLN A 31 -6.30 -4.31 -34.25
N LYS A 32 -7.29 -5.00 -34.82
CA LYS A 32 -8.43 -4.37 -35.50
C LYS A 32 -9.37 -3.73 -34.48
N THR A 33 -9.71 -4.46 -33.41
CA THR A 33 -10.58 -3.95 -32.35
C THR A 33 -9.97 -2.74 -31.62
N ILE A 34 -8.66 -2.74 -31.37
CA ILE A 34 -7.97 -1.58 -30.80
C ILE A 34 -8.02 -0.37 -31.73
N SER A 35 -7.86 -0.58 -33.04
CA SER A 35 -7.90 0.50 -34.02
C SER A 35 -9.30 1.09 -34.15
N GLU A 36 -10.34 0.25 -34.19
CA GLU A 36 -11.74 0.66 -34.18
C GLU A 36 -12.10 1.46 -32.92
N LEU A 37 -11.70 0.97 -31.73
CA LEU A 37 -11.90 1.69 -30.48
C LEU A 37 -11.22 3.07 -30.48
N ARG A 38 -10.01 3.18 -31.05
CA ARG A 38 -9.32 4.48 -31.17
C ARG A 38 -10.07 5.42 -32.09
N SER A 39 -10.56 4.95 -33.24
CA SER A 39 -11.37 5.75 -34.17
C SER A 39 -12.69 6.23 -33.54
N LEU A 40 -13.33 5.40 -32.72
CA LEU A 40 -14.54 5.79 -31.97
C LEU A 40 -14.24 6.86 -30.91
N THR A 41 -13.07 6.83 -30.30
CA THR A 41 -12.65 7.83 -29.29
C THR A 41 -12.08 9.12 -29.88
N SER A 42 -11.81 9.17 -31.19
CA SER A 42 -11.27 10.36 -31.89
C SER A 42 -12.34 11.21 -32.57
N SER A 43 -13.49 11.41 -31.92
CA SER A 43 -14.47 12.42 -32.34
C SER A 43 -13.89 13.84 -32.15
N PRO A 44 -14.24 14.84 -32.99
CA PRO A 44 -13.74 16.20 -32.83
C PRO A 44 -14.18 16.75 -31.47
N LYS A 45 -13.21 17.21 -30.68
CA LYS A 45 -13.46 17.74 -29.34
C LYS A 45 -14.35 18.98 -29.44
N SER A 46 -15.51 18.94 -28.78
CA SER A 46 -16.23 20.16 -28.39
C SER A 46 -15.33 21.02 -27.50
N ASP A 47 -15.30 22.33 -27.72
CA ASP A 47 -14.56 23.29 -26.88
C ASP A 47 -14.94 23.13 -25.41
N LYS A 48 -14.03 22.53 -24.64
CA LYS A 48 -14.04 22.59 -23.18
C LYS A 48 -12.72 23.18 -22.73
N THR A 49 -12.83 24.41 -22.24
CA THR A 49 -11.81 25.17 -21.54
C THR A 49 -11.24 24.32 -20.40
N HIS A 50 -9.90 24.25 -20.34
CA HIS A 50 -9.08 23.63 -19.29
C HIS A 50 -8.77 22.11 -19.39
N VAL A 51 -8.03 21.71 -20.41
CA VAL A 51 -7.31 20.42 -20.44
C VAL A 51 -5.87 20.61 -19.96
N ARG A 52 -5.51 20.01 -18.82
CA ARG A 52 -4.09 19.88 -18.40
C ARG A 52 -3.33 19.08 -19.47
N LYS A 53 -2.32 19.70 -20.10
CA LYS A 53 -1.37 19.03 -21.01
C LYS A 53 -0.66 17.89 -20.26
N TYR A 54 -1.08 16.65 -20.51
CA TYR A 54 -0.30 15.48 -20.17
C TYR A 54 0.65 15.16 -21.34
N CYS A 55 1.89 15.64 -21.25
CA CYS A 55 2.94 15.18 -22.15
C CYS A 55 3.36 13.77 -21.73
N LYS A 56 3.07 12.76 -22.55
CA LYS A 56 3.75 11.46 -22.43
C LYS A 56 5.23 11.68 -22.78
N ALA A 57 6.11 11.44 -21.83
CA ALA A 57 7.55 11.39 -22.11
C ALA A 57 7.82 10.18 -23.01
N ASP A 58 8.43 10.41 -24.17
CA ASP A 58 8.90 9.33 -25.04
C ASP A 58 10.09 8.62 -24.38
N TYR A 59 9.87 7.39 -23.97
CA TYR A 59 10.86 6.56 -23.27
C TYR A 59 11.76 5.78 -24.25
N SER A 60 11.53 5.89 -25.57
CA SER A 60 12.25 5.16 -26.62
C SER A 60 13.77 5.36 -26.58
N SER A 61 14.21 6.51 -26.08
CA SER A 61 15.61 6.94 -26.07
C SER A 61 16.30 6.80 -24.70
N THR A 62 15.60 6.32 -23.67
CA THR A 62 16.19 6.14 -22.34
C THR A 62 16.83 4.76 -22.22
N PRO A 63 18.03 4.63 -21.61
CA PRO A 63 18.64 3.32 -21.37
C PRO A 63 17.70 2.44 -20.55
N LEU A 64 17.45 1.20 -21.01
CA LEU A 64 16.64 0.23 -20.27
C LEU A 64 17.22 0.08 -18.86
N ARG A 65 16.44 0.48 -17.85
CA ARG A 65 16.82 0.42 -16.44
C ARG A 65 17.04 -1.05 -16.03
N ARG A 66 18.29 -1.52 -16.07
CA ARG A 66 18.70 -2.84 -15.55
C ARG A 66 19.14 -2.69 -14.10
N SER A 67 18.86 -3.70 -13.28
CA SER A 67 19.35 -3.74 -11.90
C SER A 67 20.88 -3.82 -11.90
N SER A 68 21.51 -3.13 -10.95
CA SER A 68 22.97 -3.09 -10.77
C SER A 68 23.61 -4.47 -10.57
N ARG A 69 22.83 -5.48 -10.16
CA ARG A 69 23.29 -6.88 -10.03
C ARG A 69 23.63 -7.52 -11.38
N LEU A 70 22.95 -7.14 -12.47
CA LEU A 70 23.21 -7.70 -13.80
C LEU A 70 24.37 -7.02 -14.53
N ILE A 71 25.00 -6.02 -13.91
CA ILE A 71 26.13 -5.23 -14.46
C ILE A 71 27.50 -5.81 -14.00
N GLY A 72 27.51 -6.90 -13.23
CA GLY A 72 28.75 -7.61 -12.87
C GLY A 72 29.60 -6.93 -11.78
N LYS A 73 29.01 -6.04 -10.96
CA LYS A 73 29.71 -5.52 -9.78
C LYS A 73 29.78 -6.60 -8.69
N PRO A 74 30.96 -6.90 -8.11
CA PRO A 74 31.07 -7.91 -7.06
C PRO A 74 30.32 -7.47 -5.80
N PRO A 75 29.79 -8.42 -5.01
CA PRO A 75 29.10 -8.10 -3.77
C PRO A 75 30.10 -7.57 -2.74
N SER A 76 29.79 -6.40 -2.15
CA SER A 76 30.55 -5.86 -1.02
C SER A 76 30.33 -6.77 0.19
N SER A 77 31.40 -7.35 0.71
CA SER A 77 31.40 -8.15 1.94
C SER A 77 31.10 -7.26 3.15
N GLN A 78 30.01 -7.61 3.86
CA GLN A 78 29.64 -7.27 5.24
C GLN A 78 29.89 -5.84 5.78
N GLY A 79 28.79 -5.20 6.20
CA GLY A 79 28.78 -4.28 7.35
C GLY A 79 28.50 -2.81 7.03
N GLU A 80 27.40 -2.31 7.59
CA GLU A 80 26.96 -0.91 7.66
C GLU A 80 26.34 -0.27 6.40
N LEU A 81 25.02 -0.08 6.48
CA LEU A 81 24.19 0.62 5.50
C LEU A 81 24.44 2.14 5.62
N SER A 82 25.54 2.63 5.04
CA SER A 82 25.80 4.07 4.89
C SER A 82 25.20 4.57 3.58
N TYR A 83 24.20 5.45 3.67
CA TYR A 83 23.60 6.14 2.53
C TYR A 83 24.37 7.45 2.29
N LEU A 84 25.19 7.47 1.24
CA LEU A 84 25.90 8.66 0.75
C LEU A 84 25.01 9.30 -0.32
N GLU A 85 24.44 10.48 -0.06
CA GLU A 85 23.85 11.31 -1.12
C GLU A 85 25.00 12.06 -1.82
N TYR A 86 25.13 11.84 -3.13
CA TYR A 86 25.94 12.68 -4.00
C TYR A 86 25.33 14.09 -4.02
N SER A 87 26.11 15.08 -3.61
CA SER A 87 25.86 16.48 -3.94
C SER A 87 26.73 16.84 -5.15
N ASP A 88 26.09 17.27 -6.23
CA ASP A 88 26.72 17.93 -7.36
C ASP A 88 26.98 19.40 -6.98
N GLY A 89 28.21 19.88 -7.20
CA GLY A 89 28.64 21.26 -6.94
C GLY A 89 30.05 21.36 -6.32
N GLY A 90 31.01 21.86 -7.11
CA GLY A 90 32.42 22.12 -6.73
C GLY A 90 32.59 23.10 -5.56
N GLU A 91 33.77 23.33 -4.98
CA GLU A 91 35.11 23.45 -5.56
C GLU A 91 36.20 22.89 -4.61
N ASN A 92 37.37 22.64 -5.19
CA ASN A 92 38.55 22.10 -4.52
C ASN A 92 39.21 23.13 -3.57
N GLY A 93 39.39 22.76 -2.31
CA GLY A 93 40.36 23.37 -1.40
C GLY A 93 41.09 22.29 -0.63
N LYS A 94 42.38 22.07 -0.94
CA LYS A 94 43.28 21.20 -0.16
C LYS A 94 43.83 22.04 0.99
N GLU A 95 43.83 21.49 2.22
CA GLU A 95 44.99 21.57 3.10
C GLU A 95 44.89 20.63 4.32
N ASN A 96 46.02 19.96 4.57
CA ASN A 96 46.51 19.38 5.82
C ASN A 96 45.81 18.13 6.39
N GLY A 97 46.42 16.98 6.07
CA GLY A 97 46.05 15.66 6.54
C GLY A 97 46.20 15.49 8.05
N VAL A 98 45.07 15.39 8.73
CA VAL A 98 44.93 14.64 9.99
C VAL A 98 43.59 13.90 9.91
N LEU A 99 43.64 12.57 9.89
CA LEU A 99 42.46 11.73 9.88
C LEU A 99 41.86 11.68 11.29
N VAL A 100 41.11 12.72 11.69
CA VAL A 100 40.30 12.65 12.90
C VAL A 100 39.07 11.79 12.58
N ARG A 101 38.92 10.66 13.29
CA ARG A 101 37.70 9.82 13.29
C ARG A 101 36.51 10.68 13.74
N GLY A 102 35.83 11.31 12.77
CA GLY A 102 34.63 12.10 13.01
C GLY A 102 33.50 11.20 13.50
N LYS A 103 32.98 11.48 14.70
CA LYS A 103 31.69 10.97 15.18
C LYS A 103 30.66 11.18 14.07
N ARG A 104 30.03 10.11 13.60
CA ARG A 104 28.94 10.15 12.62
C ARG A 104 27.73 10.82 13.28
N PHE A 105 27.70 12.15 13.31
CA PHE A 105 26.48 12.89 13.57
C PHE A 105 25.49 12.51 12.45
N LEU A 106 24.44 11.78 12.81
CA LEU A 106 23.24 11.70 11.98
C LEU A 106 22.79 13.14 11.76
N ARG A 107 23.13 13.74 10.61
CA ARG A 107 22.57 15.04 10.25
C ARG A 107 21.07 14.84 10.25
N ARG A 108 20.37 15.48 11.19
CA ARG A 108 18.91 15.51 11.25
C ARG A 108 18.44 16.01 9.89
N ARG A 109 17.93 15.10 9.05
CA ARG A 109 17.46 15.43 7.72
C ARG A 109 16.30 16.40 7.89
N GLN A 110 16.50 17.68 7.63
CA GLN A 110 15.41 18.64 7.71
C GLN A 110 14.55 18.46 6.47
N ILE A 111 13.26 18.19 6.66
CA ILE A 111 12.30 18.17 5.55
C ILE A 111 12.05 19.62 5.14
N SER A 112 12.16 19.93 3.85
CA SER A 112 11.87 21.29 3.37
C SER A 112 10.40 21.67 3.65
N PRO A 113 10.10 22.95 3.93
CA PRO A 113 8.73 23.41 4.18
C PRO A 113 7.75 23.02 3.07
N GLU A 114 8.16 23.06 1.81
CA GLU A 114 7.35 22.61 0.67
C GLU A 114 7.01 21.12 0.72
N THR A 115 7.96 20.29 1.17
CA THR A 115 7.75 18.84 1.29
C THR A 115 6.85 18.52 2.49
N LEU A 116 6.96 19.28 3.58
CA LEU A 116 6.02 19.22 4.71
C LEU A 116 4.62 19.67 4.30
N ALA A 117 4.48 20.70 3.47
CA ALA A 117 3.18 21.11 2.94
C ALA A 117 2.53 19.98 2.13
N ARG A 118 3.31 19.26 1.31
CA ARG A 118 2.82 18.08 0.57
C ARG A 118 2.26 17.01 1.48
N ARG A 119 2.87 16.79 2.65
CA ARG A 119 2.42 15.84 3.67
C ARG A 119 0.98 16.13 4.12
N CYS A 120 0.64 17.41 4.28
CA CYS A 120 -0.62 17.90 4.86
C CYS A 120 -1.72 18.21 3.83
N GLN A 121 -1.48 18.02 2.53
CA GLN A 121 -2.42 18.33 1.44
C GLN A 121 -3.81 17.69 1.55
N SER A 122 -4.00 16.70 2.42
CA SER A 122 -5.31 16.19 2.79
C SER A 122 -5.25 15.52 4.17
N LYS A 123 -6.33 15.63 4.96
CA LYS A 123 -6.60 14.82 6.17
C LYS A 123 -6.82 13.34 5.80
N GLY A 124 -5.84 12.74 5.13
CA GLY A 124 -5.90 11.43 4.50
C GLY A 124 -4.82 10.50 5.03
N ARG A 125 -4.19 9.72 4.16
CA ARG A 125 -3.21 8.71 4.56
C ARG A 125 -1.84 9.29 4.95
N GLY A 126 -1.62 10.59 4.73
CA GLY A 126 -0.30 11.16 4.49
C GLY A 126 0.21 10.80 3.10
N SER A 127 0.87 11.73 2.42
CA SER A 127 1.34 11.57 1.04
C SER A 127 2.83 11.23 0.95
N LEU A 128 3.62 11.62 1.95
CA LEU A 128 5.07 11.54 1.92
C LEU A 128 5.58 10.18 2.42
N TYR A 129 6.25 9.45 1.54
CA TYR A 129 6.98 8.23 1.87
C TYR A 129 8.31 8.58 2.53
N ASP A 130 8.63 7.86 3.61
CA ASP A 130 9.94 7.96 4.27
C ASP A 130 10.36 6.58 4.79
N PRO A 131 11.52 6.05 4.36
CA PRO A 131 11.96 4.71 4.73
C PRO A 131 12.51 4.60 6.16
N VAL A 132 12.75 5.70 6.87
CA VAL A 132 13.29 5.73 8.24
C VAL A 132 12.17 6.09 9.21
N TYR A 133 11.62 7.30 9.06
CA TYR A 133 10.65 7.92 9.97
C TYR A 133 9.19 7.62 9.62
N GLY A 134 8.93 7.14 8.40
CA GLY A 134 7.60 6.77 7.97
C GLY A 134 7.03 5.64 8.83
N ILE A 135 5.73 5.68 9.10
CA ILE A 135 5.05 4.65 9.88
C ILE A 135 4.28 3.75 8.92
N CYS A 136 4.47 2.43 9.04
CA CYS A 136 3.77 1.46 8.21
C CYS A 136 2.35 1.23 8.73
N CYS A 137 1.36 1.46 7.88
CA CYS A 137 -0.03 1.14 8.18
C CYS A 137 -0.31 -0.35 7.92
N HIS A 138 -0.97 -1.04 8.87
CA HIS A 138 -1.34 -2.46 8.75
C HIS A 138 -2.11 -2.75 7.45
N PHE A 139 -3.07 -1.89 7.10
CA PHE A 139 -3.97 -2.15 5.99
C PHE A 139 -3.33 -1.83 4.62
N CYS A 140 -2.88 -0.59 4.41
CA CYS A 140 -2.33 -0.19 3.11
C CYS A 140 -0.85 -0.56 2.95
N ARG A 141 -0.16 -0.96 4.03
CA ARG A 141 1.25 -1.38 4.04
C ARG A 141 2.22 -0.35 3.47
N GLN A 142 1.81 0.92 3.46
CA GLN A 142 2.64 2.04 3.01
C GLN A 142 3.36 2.64 4.21
N LYS A 143 4.68 2.80 4.12
CA LYS A 143 5.51 3.48 5.11
C LYS A 143 5.53 4.98 4.83
N LYS A 144 4.66 5.74 5.50
CA LYS A 144 4.48 7.17 5.23
C LYS A 144 4.39 7.98 6.52
N LEU A 145 4.81 9.24 6.45
CA LEU A 145 4.52 10.21 7.51
C LEU A 145 3.01 10.46 7.58
N CYS A 146 2.49 10.87 8.75
CA CYS A 146 1.07 11.20 8.86
C CYS A 146 0.74 12.54 8.20
N GLY A 147 -0.52 12.74 7.82
CA GLY A 147 -0.98 13.97 7.17
C GLY A 147 -1.35 15.10 8.14
N GLU A 148 -1.16 14.91 9.45
CA GLU A 148 -1.49 15.92 10.45
C GLU A 148 -0.41 17.01 10.53
N GLU A 149 -0.85 18.26 10.64
CA GLU A 149 0.01 19.45 10.71
C GLU A 149 0.69 19.58 12.08
N ASP A 150 -0.07 19.29 13.14
CA ASP A 150 0.34 19.34 14.56
C ASP A 150 1.24 18.18 14.99
N CYS A 151 1.55 17.24 14.10
CA CYS A 151 2.36 16.07 14.42
C CYS A 151 3.86 16.39 14.51
N LYS A 152 4.34 16.68 15.72
CA LYS A 152 5.76 16.93 16.02
C LYS A 152 6.68 15.80 15.53
N ARG A 153 6.29 14.54 15.75
CA ARG A 153 7.04 13.36 15.27
C ARG A 153 7.33 13.43 13.78
N CYS A 154 6.30 13.66 12.98
CA CYS A 154 6.40 13.64 11.52
C CYS A 154 6.93 14.96 10.95
N SER A 155 6.80 16.08 11.65
CA SER A 155 7.32 17.39 11.24
C SER A 155 8.81 17.53 11.51
N ASN A 156 9.23 17.13 12.71
CA ASN A 156 10.60 17.32 13.16
C ASN A 156 11.46 16.05 13.00
N LEU A 157 10.89 15.00 12.42
CA LEU A 157 11.49 13.66 12.30
C LEU A 157 12.03 13.15 13.64
N ASP A 158 11.22 13.31 14.67
CA ASP A 158 11.59 12.97 16.04
C ASP A 158 10.97 11.62 16.41
N MET A 159 11.79 10.58 16.52
CA MET A 159 11.34 9.21 16.78
C MET A 159 10.83 9.00 18.21
N ASP A 160 11.14 9.89 19.14
CA ASP A 160 10.75 9.77 20.55
C ASP A 160 9.36 10.37 20.79
N GLN A 161 8.89 11.20 19.85
CA GLN A 161 7.54 11.78 19.91
C GLN A 161 6.48 10.81 19.36
N PRO A 162 5.27 10.78 19.96
CA PRO A 162 4.17 9.98 19.46
C PRO A 162 3.61 10.56 18.14
N CYS A 163 3.10 9.68 17.29
CA CYS A 163 2.41 10.10 16.07
C CYS A 163 0.93 10.34 16.36
N VAL A 164 0.44 11.55 16.12
CA VAL A 164 -0.99 11.85 16.30
C VAL A 164 -1.87 11.41 15.12
N GLY A 165 -1.26 11.15 13.96
CA GLY A 165 -1.95 10.85 12.70
C GLY A 165 -1.92 9.39 12.26
N LYS A 166 -1.63 8.50 13.21
CA LYS A 166 -1.63 7.04 13.08
C LYS A 166 -2.20 6.49 14.40
N THR A 167 -3.04 5.48 14.31
CA THR A 167 -3.53 4.82 15.53
C THR A 167 -2.41 4.04 16.19
N ASP A 168 -2.52 3.88 17.50
CA ASP A 168 -1.72 2.94 18.28
C ASP A 168 -2.69 2.19 19.21
N CYS A 169 -2.52 0.87 19.31
CA CYS A 169 -3.44 0.03 20.07
C CYS A 169 -2.97 -0.10 21.51
N SER A 170 -3.89 0.13 22.46
CA SER A 170 -3.66 0.03 23.91
C SER A 170 -3.19 -1.34 24.42
N ILE A 171 -3.32 -2.40 23.61
CA ILE A 171 -3.00 -3.78 24.00
C ILE A 171 -1.71 -4.26 23.35
N CYS A 172 -1.63 -4.23 22.02
CA CYS A 172 -0.53 -4.87 21.32
C CYS A 172 0.64 -3.95 20.99
N HIS A 173 0.42 -2.62 20.94
CA HIS A 173 1.42 -1.64 20.47
C HIS A 173 2.23 -2.09 19.23
N SER A 174 1.58 -2.89 18.36
CA SER A 174 2.24 -3.61 17.27
C SER A 174 1.84 -3.03 15.92
N SER A 175 2.52 -3.45 14.86
CA SER A 175 2.18 -3.05 13.49
C SER A 175 0.74 -3.39 13.07
N ASN A 176 0.05 -4.31 13.77
CA ASN A 176 -1.37 -4.62 13.56
C ASN A 176 -2.30 -3.53 14.10
N GLY A 177 -1.89 -2.82 15.15
CA GLY A 177 -2.64 -1.73 15.76
C GLY A 177 -2.49 -0.39 15.04
N ILE A 178 -1.60 -0.31 14.04
CA ILE A 178 -1.28 0.93 13.35
C ILE A 178 -2.10 1.07 12.07
N LEU A 179 -3.03 2.02 12.07
CA LEU A 179 -3.85 2.38 10.92
C LEU A 179 -3.67 3.87 10.59
N CYS A 180 -3.57 4.17 9.30
CA CYS A 180 -3.66 5.55 8.84
C CYS A 180 -5.12 6.02 8.79
N ARG A 181 -5.35 7.32 8.95
CA ARG A 181 -6.68 7.96 9.00
C ARG A 181 -7.64 7.46 7.94
N ALA A 182 -7.21 7.47 6.67
CA ALA A 182 -8.11 7.03 5.61
C ALA A 182 -8.38 5.52 5.63
N CYS A 183 -7.47 4.68 6.14
CA CYS A 183 -7.75 3.25 6.31
C CYS A 183 -8.71 3.02 7.49
N LEU A 184 -8.50 3.70 8.61
CA LEU A 184 -9.39 3.66 9.76
C LEU A 184 -10.83 4.05 9.36
N LYS A 185 -11.00 5.24 8.78
CA LYS A 185 -12.29 5.76 8.32
C LYS A 185 -12.96 4.86 7.28
N VAL A 186 -12.22 4.44 6.26
CA VAL A 186 -12.84 3.71 5.14
C VAL A 186 -13.11 2.24 5.47
N ARG A 187 -12.24 1.61 6.28
CA ARG A 187 -12.36 0.17 6.58
C ARG A 187 -13.17 -0.11 7.82
N TYR A 188 -13.07 0.73 8.84
CA TYR A 188 -13.75 0.53 10.12
C TYR A 188 -14.83 1.58 10.38
N GLY A 189 -14.74 2.76 9.77
CA GLY A 189 -15.78 3.80 9.91
C GLY A 189 -15.56 4.70 11.12
N GLU A 190 -14.39 4.59 11.76
CA GLU A 190 -14.01 5.39 12.93
C GLU A 190 -13.21 6.62 12.49
N GLU A 191 -13.44 7.75 13.15
CA GLU A 191 -12.66 8.96 12.96
C GLU A 191 -11.41 8.96 13.85
N MET A 192 -10.33 9.55 13.35
CA MET A 192 -9.05 9.52 14.07
C MET A 192 -9.08 10.36 15.34
N GLU A 193 -9.88 11.42 15.35
CA GLU A 193 -10.12 12.28 16.51
C GLU A 193 -10.75 11.50 17.67
N GLU A 194 -11.75 10.67 17.38
CA GLU A 194 -12.44 9.83 18.37
C GLU A 194 -11.49 8.76 18.94
N VAL A 195 -10.76 8.09 18.05
CA VAL A 195 -9.75 7.09 18.44
C VAL A 195 -8.63 7.71 19.27
N ARG A 196 -8.20 8.94 18.94
CA ARG A 196 -7.17 9.66 19.70
C ARG A 196 -7.67 10.11 21.07
N ALA A 197 -8.95 10.48 21.19
CA ALA A 197 -9.57 10.82 22.48
C ALA A 197 -9.70 9.57 23.37
N ASN A 198 -9.93 8.40 22.77
CA ASN A 198 -10.02 7.14 23.48
C ASN A 198 -8.64 6.48 23.68
N LYS A 199 -8.03 6.71 24.86
CA LYS A 199 -6.74 6.10 25.24
C LYS A 199 -6.78 4.57 25.35
N GLU A 200 -7.97 4.00 25.51
CA GLU A 200 -8.17 2.56 25.63
C GLU A 200 -8.48 1.90 24.28
N TRP A 201 -8.40 2.65 23.16
CA TRP A 201 -8.74 2.12 21.84
C TRP A 201 -8.00 0.82 21.51
N ILE A 202 -8.81 -0.18 21.13
CA ILE A 202 -8.36 -1.53 20.82
C ILE A 202 -8.43 -1.73 19.31
N CYS A 203 -7.36 -2.23 18.70
CA CYS A 203 -7.40 -2.49 17.28
C CYS A 203 -8.31 -3.68 16.94
N PRO A 204 -8.85 -3.75 15.71
CA PRO A 204 -9.70 -4.85 15.27
C PRO A 204 -9.05 -6.24 15.35
N HIS A 205 -7.71 -6.33 15.35
CA HIS A 205 -7.01 -7.60 15.58
C HIS A 205 -7.14 -8.04 17.05
N CYS A 206 -6.91 -7.12 17.99
CA CYS A 206 -7.00 -7.42 19.42
C CYS A 206 -8.45 -7.59 19.91
N MET A 207 -9.41 -6.86 19.33
CA MET A 207 -10.82 -7.06 19.66
C MET A 207 -11.27 -8.48 19.33
N GLU A 208 -10.83 -8.97 18.17
CA GLU A 208 -11.07 -10.32 17.71
C GLU A 208 -10.34 -11.38 18.56
N ASP A 209 -9.04 -11.20 18.81
CA ASP A 209 -8.26 -12.16 19.61
C ASP A 209 -8.80 -12.29 21.04
N LYS A 210 -9.31 -11.19 21.62
CA LYS A 210 -9.94 -11.19 22.95
C LYS A 210 -11.40 -11.64 22.95
N GLY A 211 -12.03 -11.79 21.77
CA GLY A 211 -13.43 -12.14 21.65
C GLY A 211 -14.41 -11.11 22.23
N ILE A 212 -14.01 -9.84 22.34
CA ILE A 212 -14.88 -8.77 22.90
C ILE A 212 -16.13 -8.59 22.03
N ASN A 213 -15.93 -8.59 20.71
CA ASN A 213 -17.01 -8.65 19.74
C ASN A 213 -16.66 -9.74 18.70
N PRO A 214 -17.38 -10.88 18.68
CA PRO A 214 -17.04 -12.02 17.83
C PRO A 214 -17.18 -11.73 16.33
N TYR A 215 -17.94 -10.69 15.96
CA TYR A 215 -18.19 -10.33 14.56
C TYR A 215 -17.33 -9.14 14.10
N TRP A 216 -16.66 -8.45 15.03
CA TRP A 216 -15.74 -7.36 14.70
C TRP A 216 -14.33 -7.89 14.46
N ILE A 217 -14.03 -8.19 13.20
CA ILE A 217 -12.77 -8.80 12.79
C ILE A 217 -11.89 -7.87 11.98
N CYS A 218 -10.58 -8.13 12.00
CA CYS A 218 -9.66 -7.39 11.13
C CYS A 218 -9.88 -7.78 9.66
N ASN A 219 -10.33 -6.83 8.83
CA ASN A 219 -10.67 -7.06 7.42
C ASN A 219 -9.49 -6.87 6.44
N SER A 220 -8.25 -6.85 6.94
CA SER A 220 -7.08 -6.75 6.08
C SER A 220 -6.95 -8.00 5.20
N SER A 221 -6.45 -7.83 3.97
CA SER A 221 -6.30 -8.95 3.03
C SER A 221 -5.42 -10.08 3.58
N LEU A 222 -4.46 -9.76 4.46
CA LEU A 222 -3.59 -10.76 5.09
C LEU A 222 -4.34 -11.52 6.18
N CYS A 223 -5.08 -10.82 7.04
CA CYS A 223 -5.81 -11.45 8.14
C CYS A 223 -6.99 -12.29 7.62
N LEU A 224 -7.72 -11.81 6.60
CA LEU A 224 -8.78 -12.60 5.95
C LEU A 224 -8.24 -13.88 5.29
N LYS A 225 -7.08 -13.81 4.61
CA LYS A 225 -6.44 -15.02 4.05
C LYS A 225 -6.08 -16.04 5.12
N LYS A 226 -5.52 -15.59 6.26
CA LYS A 226 -5.22 -16.48 7.40
C LYS A 226 -6.46 -17.21 7.91
N ARG A 227 -7.63 -16.58 7.81
CA ARG A 227 -8.95 -17.15 8.18
C ARG A 227 -9.61 -17.96 7.08
N LYS A 228 -8.94 -18.19 5.95
CA LYS A 228 -9.52 -18.85 4.77
C LYS A 228 -10.77 -18.13 4.23
N MET A 229 -10.88 -16.82 4.48
CA MET A 229 -11.94 -15.97 3.94
C MET A 229 -11.44 -15.26 2.68
N VAL A 230 -12.35 -15.00 1.75
CA VAL A 230 -12.04 -14.24 0.53
C VAL A 230 -11.69 -12.80 0.91
N PRO A 231 -10.53 -12.26 0.49
CA PRO A 231 -10.18 -10.87 0.73
C PRO A 231 -11.24 -9.93 0.15
N THR A 232 -11.62 -8.90 0.89
CA THR A 232 -12.68 -7.97 0.49
C THR A 232 -12.32 -7.09 -0.73
N GLY A 233 -11.05 -7.02 -1.14
CA GLY A 233 -10.63 -6.17 -2.26
C GLY A 233 -11.00 -4.69 -2.03
N ILE A 234 -11.42 -4.01 -3.11
CA ILE A 234 -11.95 -2.63 -3.05
C ILE A 234 -13.45 -2.64 -2.70
N ALA A 235 -13.83 -3.33 -1.61
CA ALA A 235 -15.22 -3.42 -1.13
C ALA A 235 -15.84 -2.09 -0.66
N ILE A 236 -15.10 -0.99 -0.73
CA ILE A 236 -15.52 0.32 -0.22
C ILE A 236 -16.76 0.82 -0.96
N PHE A 237 -16.77 0.69 -2.28
CA PHE A 237 -17.86 1.15 -3.12
C PHE A 237 -19.12 0.32 -2.86
N ARG A 238 -18.98 -1.01 -2.88
CA ARG A 238 -20.09 -1.93 -2.58
C ARG A 238 -20.68 -1.69 -1.19
N ALA A 239 -19.83 -1.53 -0.16
CA ALA A 239 -20.29 -1.27 1.21
C ALA A 239 -21.14 0.01 1.28
N ARG A 240 -20.67 1.09 0.65
CA ARG A 240 -21.40 2.37 0.60
C ARG A 240 -22.70 2.27 -0.20
N GLU A 241 -22.68 1.56 -1.32
CA GLU A 241 -23.87 1.36 -2.17
C GLU A 241 -25.00 0.66 -1.43
N MET A 242 -24.69 -0.31 -0.54
CA MET A 242 -25.71 -0.96 0.30
C MET A 242 -25.99 -0.18 1.60
N GLY A 243 -25.50 1.05 1.75
CA GLY A 243 -25.79 1.92 2.90
C GLY A 243 -24.95 1.66 4.17
N PHE A 244 -23.90 0.84 4.10
CA PHE A 244 -23.04 0.60 5.26
C PHE A 244 -22.09 1.77 5.54
N LYS A 245 -21.90 2.10 6.82
CA LYS A 245 -20.93 3.11 7.29
C LYS A 245 -19.50 2.75 6.87
N SER A 246 -19.14 1.47 6.93
CA SER A 246 -17.80 1.00 6.55
C SER A 246 -17.80 -0.46 6.10
N VAL A 247 -16.67 -0.91 5.56
CA VAL A 247 -16.48 -2.30 5.13
C VAL A 247 -16.55 -3.27 6.32
N ALA A 248 -16.14 -2.86 7.52
CA ALA A 248 -16.23 -3.68 8.72
C ALA A 248 -17.69 -3.95 9.12
N HIS A 249 -18.56 -2.94 9.07
CA HIS A 249 -19.99 -3.11 9.35
C HIS A 249 -20.64 -4.08 8.35
N GLN A 250 -20.36 -3.94 7.06
CA GLN A 250 -20.83 -4.91 6.06
C GLN A 250 -20.37 -6.35 6.39
N LEU A 251 -19.13 -6.51 6.87
CA LEU A 251 -18.58 -7.82 7.17
C LEU A 251 -19.20 -8.41 8.44
N MET A 252 -19.43 -7.57 9.46
CA MET A 252 -20.14 -7.93 10.70
C MET A 252 -21.52 -8.52 10.37
N ASP A 253 -22.35 -7.78 9.64
CA ASP A 253 -23.70 -8.24 9.24
C ASP A 253 -23.67 -9.58 8.51
N LYS A 254 -22.71 -9.79 7.60
CA LYS A 254 -22.58 -11.08 6.89
C LYS A 254 -22.21 -12.23 7.82
N LEU A 255 -21.37 -11.98 8.82
CA LEU A 255 -20.97 -13.01 9.78
C LEU A 255 -22.14 -13.34 10.72
N GLU A 256 -22.91 -12.33 11.13
CA GLU A 256 -24.12 -12.51 11.93
C GLU A 256 -25.19 -13.29 11.18
N GLN A 257 -25.46 -12.94 9.91
CA GLN A 257 -26.38 -13.68 9.04
C GLN A 257 -25.93 -15.14 8.86
N ALA A 258 -24.65 -15.37 8.60
CA ALA A 258 -24.12 -16.72 8.46
C ALA A 258 -24.19 -17.53 9.77
N ALA A 259 -24.08 -16.88 10.93
CA ALA A 259 -24.27 -17.51 12.23
C ALA A 259 -25.75 -17.86 12.48
N ALA A 260 -26.66 -16.95 12.16
CA ALA A 260 -28.10 -17.17 12.26
C ALA A 260 -28.58 -18.32 11.36
N ASP A 261 -28.11 -18.37 10.11
CA ASP A 261 -28.43 -19.45 9.17
C ASP A 261 -27.94 -20.82 9.65
N LYS A 262 -26.73 -20.88 10.24
CA LYS A 262 -26.22 -22.11 10.85
C LYS A 262 -27.06 -22.56 12.04
N ASN A 263 -27.51 -21.63 12.87
CA ASN A 263 -28.36 -21.96 14.01
C ASN A 263 -29.72 -22.50 13.55
N LYS A 264 -30.31 -21.88 12.51
CA LYS A 264 -31.58 -22.33 11.92
C LYS A 264 -31.49 -23.76 11.37
N ARG A 265 -30.41 -24.10 10.64
CA ARG A 265 -30.18 -25.46 10.15
C ARG A 265 -29.97 -26.47 11.28
N ARG A 266 -29.27 -26.08 12.34
CA ARG A 266 -29.07 -26.95 13.51
C ARG A 266 -30.40 -27.28 14.22
N CYS A 267 -31.31 -26.33 14.31
CA CYS A 267 -32.63 -26.56 14.92
C CYS A 267 -33.57 -27.41 14.06
N THR A 268 -33.37 -27.50 12.74
CA THR A 268 -34.18 -28.36 11.86
C THR A 268 -33.71 -29.81 11.82
N ASP A 269 -32.46 -30.07 12.23
CA ASP A 269 -31.82 -31.39 12.14
C ASP A 269 -31.88 -32.20 13.46
N THR A 270 -32.53 -31.69 14.52
CA THR A 270 -32.80 -32.50 15.73
C THR A 270 -34.03 -33.39 15.50
N PRO A 271 -33.89 -34.73 15.43
CA PRO A 271 -35.05 -35.60 15.33
C PRO A 271 -35.78 -35.55 16.65
N SER A 272 -37.07 -35.22 16.61
CA SER A 272 -37.98 -35.51 17.72
C SER A 272 -37.93 -37.01 17.98
N LEU A 273 -37.39 -37.40 19.13
CA LEU A 273 -37.59 -38.75 19.67
C LEU A 273 -39.09 -38.88 19.99
N VAL A 274 -39.86 -39.24 18.97
CA VAL A 274 -41.22 -39.72 19.13
C VAL A 274 -41.12 -41.00 19.92
N ASN A 275 -41.41 -40.92 21.22
CA ASN A 275 -41.66 -42.07 22.08
C ASN A 275 -42.79 -42.89 21.45
N LYS A 276 -42.42 -43.89 20.65
CA LYS A 276 -43.30 -45.01 20.31
C LYS A 276 -43.31 -45.92 21.53
N ASN A 277 -44.15 -45.60 22.50
CA ASN A 277 -44.59 -46.59 23.47
C ASN A 277 -45.46 -47.58 22.69
N ILE A 278 -44.84 -48.72 22.40
CA ILE A 278 -45.47 -49.93 21.89
C ILE A 278 -46.26 -50.53 23.05
N VAL A 279 -47.54 -50.78 22.77
CA VAL A 279 -48.55 -51.66 23.38
C VAL A 279 -48.14 -52.40 24.65
#